data_AF-A0A2T3LNE7-F1
#
_entry.id   AF-A0A2T3LNE7-F1
#
_cell.length_a   1.000
_cell.length_b   1.000
_cell.length_c   1.000
_cell.angle_alpha   90.00
_cell.angle_beta   90.00
_cell.angle_gamma   90.00
#
_symmetry.space_group_name_H-M   'P 1'
#
loop_
_entity.id
_entity.type
_entity.pdbx_description
1 polymer ?
#
loop_
_entity_poly.entity_id
_entity_poly.type
_entity_poly.pdbx_seq_one_letter_code
_entity_poly.pdbx_strand_id
1 'polypeptide(L)'
;MAYQAKDLNYRGENCGVHNWITDGGQSFYWHPDWLHIAEEETGLYGKKKIEVEQGGEVTKGHAVHTILKKLNEILKGTDHE
;
A
#
# COMPACT_ATOMS: atom_id res chain seq x y z
N MET A 1 -17.51 2.96 1.62
CA MET A 1 -16.98 1.80 0.86
C MET A 1 -15.64 1.41 1.48
N ALA A 2 -15.27 0.12 1.49
CA ALA A 2 -13.98 -0.34 2.02
C ALA A 2 -13.22 -1.09 0.92
N TYR A 3 -11.93 -0.81 0.73
CA TYR A 3 -11.10 -1.55 -0.21
C TYR A 3 -10.88 -2.98 0.32
N GLN A 4 -11.01 -3.97 -0.57
CA GLN A 4 -10.76 -5.38 -0.28
C GLN A 4 -9.59 -5.90 -1.13
N ALA A 5 -9.03 -7.06 -0.77
CA ALA A 5 -7.91 -7.65 -1.51
C ALA A 5 -8.24 -7.91 -2.99
N LYS A 6 -9.51 -8.15 -3.33
CA LYS A 6 -9.98 -8.29 -4.72
C LYS A 6 -9.85 -7.01 -5.56
N ASP A 7 -9.84 -5.86 -4.91
CA ASP A 7 -9.68 -4.56 -5.55
C ASP A 7 -8.19 -4.26 -5.81
N LEU A 8 -7.27 -5.09 -5.29
CA LEU A 8 -5.83 -5.00 -5.46
C LEU A 8 -5.35 -6.07 -6.46
N ASN A 9 -4.87 -5.63 -7.60
CA ASN A 9 -4.22 -6.47 -8.59
C ASN A 9 -2.71 -6.51 -8.38
N TYR A 10 -2.17 -7.71 -8.18
CA TYR A 10 -0.72 -7.91 -8.07
C TYR A 10 -0.05 -7.73 -9.43
N ARG A 11 0.89 -6.79 -9.55
CA ARG A 11 1.66 -6.55 -10.78
C ARG A 11 2.98 -7.34 -10.82
N GLY A 12 3.46 -7.81 -9.68
CA GLY A 12 4.73 -8.53 -9.55
C GLY A 12 5.60 -7.96 -8.43
N GLU A 13 6.82 -8.46 -8.30
CA GLU A 13 7.84 -7.84 -7.44
C GLU A 13 9.08 -7.50 -8.25
N ASN A 14 9.77 -6.45 -7.84
CA ASN A 14 11.06 -6.07 -8.39
C ASN A 14 12.00 -5.67 -7.26
N CYS A 15 13.15 -6.32 -7.14
CA CYS A 15 14.13 -6.07 -6.08
C CYS A 15 13.54 -6.04 -4.65
N GLY A 16 12.60 -6.95 -4.33
CA GLY A 16 11.93 -7.00 -3.03
C GLY A 16 10.83 -5.95 -2.82
N VAL A 17 10.56 -5.11 -3.83
CA VAL A 17 9.43 -4.18 -3.85
C VAL A 17 8.26 -4.85 -4.55
N HIS A 18 7.19 -5.11 -3.81
CA HIS A 18 5.95 -5.65 -4.35
C HIS A 18 5.10 -4.54 -4.95
N ASN A 19 4.77 -4.68 -6.23
CA ASN A 19 3.92 -3.76 -6.95
C ASN A 19 2.47 -4.28 -6.99
N TRP A 20 1.55 -3.44 -6.58
CA TRP A 20 0.12 -3.67 -6.61
C TRP A 20 -0.57 -2.49 -7.28
N ILE A 21 -1.65 -2.73 -8.01
CA ILE A 21 -2.46 -1.68 -8.63
C ILE A 21 -3.92 -1.87 -8.22
N THR A 22 -4.64 -0.81 -7.90
CA THR A 22 -6.09 -0.93 -7.70
C THR A 22 -6.83 -0.87 -9.02
N ASP A 23 -8.09 -1.30 -9.02
CA ASP A 23 -9.00 -1.12 -10.16
C ASP A 23 -9.13 0.37 -10.58
N GLY A 24 -9.00 1.28 -9.61
CA GLY A 24 -8.98 2.72 -9.85
C GLY A 24 -7.71 3.26 -10.55
N GLY A 25 -6.72 2.41 -10.84
CA GLY A 25 -5.47 2.81 -11.51
C GLY A 25 -4.34 3.25 -10.57
N GLN A 26 -4.57 3.24 -9.26
CA GLN A 26 -3.60 3.64 -8.26
C GLN A 26 -2.54 2.55 -8.06
N SER A 27 -1.27 2.88 -8.27
CA SER A 27 -0.17 1.93 -8.06
C SER A 27 0.38 2.02 -6.63
N PHE A 28 0.83 0.90 -6.08
CA PHE A 28 1.30 0.73 -4.72
C PHE A 28 2.59 -0.06 -4.75
N TYR A 29 3.64 0.52 -4.18
CA TYR A 29 4.94 -0.09 -4.04
C TYR A 29 5.17 -0.37 -2.56
N TRP A 30 5.04 -1.63 -2.19
CA TRP A 30 5.26 -2.04 -0.82
C TRP A 30 6.61 -2.74 -0.68
N HIS A 31 7.36 -2.37 0.34
CA HIS A 31 8.62 -2.95 0.74
C HIS A 31 8.57 -3.17 2.26
N PRO A 32 9.25 -4.17 2.83
CA PRO A 32 9.28 -4.40 4.27
C PRO A 32 9.69 -3.18 5.10
N ASP A 33 10.60 -2.35 4.58
CA ASP A 33 11.01 -1.10 5.23
C ASP A 33 10.04 0.07 5.03
N TRP A 34 9.28 0.07 3.93
CA TRP A 34 8.51 1.25 3.53
C TRP A 34 7.34 0.92 2.61
N LEU A 35 6.25 1.67 2.75
CA LEU A 35 5.15 1.68 1.79
C LEU A 35 5.15 3.01 1.02
N HIS A 36 5.09 2.92 -0.31
CA HIS A 36 4.92 4.06 -1.20
C HIS A 36 3.65 3.87 -2.03
N ILE A 37 2.85 4.92 -2.12
CA ILE A 37 1.58 4.93 -2.85
C ILE A 37 1.79 5.91 -3.99
N ALA A 38 1.58 5.46 -5.22
CA ALA A 38 1.88 6.21 -6.43
C ALA A 38 0.79 7.24 -6.79
N GLU A 39 -0.42 7.14 -6.22
CA GLU A 39 -1.35 8.27 -6.28
C GLU A 39 -0.90 9.35 -5.34
N GLU A 40 0.04 10.14 -5.82
CA GLU A 40 0.54 11.34 -5.18
C GLU A 40 1.28 12.22 -6.17
N GLU A 41 0.67 12.44 -7.34
CA GLU A 41 1.00 13.61 -8.15
C GLU A 41 0.72 14.94 -7.42
N THR A 42 0.21 14.91 -6.18
CA THR A 42 0.06 16.04 -5.26
C THR A 42 1.24 16.23 -4.28
N GLY A 43 2.16 15.27 -4.15
CA GLY A 43 3.46 15.44 -3.48
C GLY A 43 3.51 15.51 -1.94
N LEU A 44 2.60 14.89 -1.18
CA LEU A 44 2.44 15.12 0.28
C LEU A 44 2.65 13.90 1.22
N TYR A 45 2.63 12.66 0.76
CA TYR A 45 2.79 11.40 1.53
C TYR A 45 4.03 10.64 1.06
N GLY A 46 5.18 11.24 1.35
CA GLY A 46 6.48 10.57 1.27
C GLY A 46 6.48 9.17 1.90
N LYS A 47 7.35 8.29 1.38
CA LYS A 47 7.56 6.89 1.80
C LYS A 47 7.33 6.74 3.31
N LYS A 48 6.24 6.09 3.69
CA LYS A 48 5.93 5.91 5.10
C LYS A 48 6.69 4.69 5.58
N LYS A 49 7.57 4.88 6.57
CA LYS A 49 8.17 3.75 7.29
C LYS A 49 7.05 2.91 7.87
N ILE A 50 7.12 1.61 7.61
CA ILE A 50 6.23 0.65 8.22
C ILE A 50 7.06 -0.14 9.23
N GLU A 51 6.48 -0.39 10.40
CA GLU A 51 7.07 -1.30 11.36
C GLU A 51 6.66 -2.71 10.96
N VAL A 52 7.47 -3.32 10.11
CA VAL A 52 7.50 -4.78 9.96
C VAL A 52 8.58 -5.26 10.92
N GLU A 53 8.25 -6.19 11.83
CA GLU A 53 9.23 -6.76 12.74
C GLU A 53 10.46 -7.23 11.94
N GLN A 54 11.61 -6.63 12.23
CA GLN A 54 12.85 -6.88 11.48
C GLN A 54 13.20 -8.36 11.56
N GLY A 55 13.03 -9.08 10.44
CA GLY A 55 13.37 -10.50 10.33
C GLY A 55 12.18 -11.47 10.29
N GLY A 56 10.93 -11.00 10.36
CA GLY A 56 9.76 -11.82 10.05
C GLY A 56 9.61 -12.00 8.54
N GLU A 57 9.26 -13.19 8.07
CA GLU A 57 9.03 -13.45 6.64
C GLU A 57 8.04 -12.43 6.07
N VAL A 58 8.57 -11.63 5.15
CA VAL A 58 7.89 -10.52 4.49
C VAL A 58 6.92 -11.13 3.47
N THR A 59 5.77 -11.58 3.95
CA THR A 59 4.79 -12.28 3.12
C THR A 59 3.90 -11.31 2.37
N LYS A 60 3.44 -11.73 1.18
CA LYS A 60 2.43 -11.00 0.38
C LYS A 60 1.17 -10.69 1.19
N GLY A 61 0.81 -11.54 2.17
CA GLY A 61 -0.31 -11.31 3.06
C GLY A 61 -0.12 -10.06 3.94
N HIS A 62 1.09 -9.84 4.45
CA HIS A 62 1.41 -8.64 5.20
C HIS A 62 1.31 -7.39 4.31
N ALA A 63 1.90 -7.45 3.11
CA ALA A 63 1.84 -6.37 2.12
C ALA A 63 0.40 -5.93 1.83
N VAL A 64 -0.46 -6.89 1.47
CA VAL A 64 -1.87 -6.64 1.15
C VAL A 64 -2.59 -6.06 2.36
N HIS A 65 -2.38 -6.60 3.57
CA HIS A 65 -3.02 -6.07 4.78
C HIS A 65 -2.60 -4.62 5.07
N THR A 66 -1.31 -4.31 4.96
CA THR A 66 -0.78 -2.94 5.15
C THR A 66 -1.37 -1.97 4.12
N ILE A 67 -1.38 -2.36 2.84
CA ILE A 67 -1.93 -1.53 1.75
C ILE A 67 -3.42 -1.30 1.97
N LEU A 68 -4.21 -2.36 2.23
CA LEU A 68 -5.65 -2.24 2.49
C LEU A 68 -5.94 -1.38 3.71
N LYS A 69 -5.20 -1.53 4.80
CA LYS A 69 -5.36 -0.68 5.99
C LYS A 69 -5.14 0.78 5.63
N LYS A 70 -4.04 1.10 4.94
CA LYS A 70 -3.71 2.48 4.54
C LYS A 70 -4.73 3.06 3.57
N LEU A 71 -5.20 2.27 2.61
CA LEU A 71 -6.29 2.62 1.69
C LEU A 71 -7.59 2.96 2.43
N ASN A 72 -8.01 2.10 3.35
CA ASN A 72 -9.20 2.32 4.16
C ASN A 72 -9.05 3.53 5.09
N GLU A 73 -7.86 3.81 5.62
CA GLU A 73 -7.57 5.03 6.39
C GLU A 73 -7.66 6.28 5.53
N ILE A 74 -7.14 6.26 4.29
CA ILE A 74 -7.25 7.39 3.35
C ILE A 74 -8.72 7.66 3.01
N LEU A 75 -9.48 6.60 2.68
CA LEU A 75 -10.92 6.72 2.42
C LEU A 75 -11.68 7.31 3.61
N LYS A 76 -11.34 6.89 4.84
CA LYS A 76 -11.97 7.40 6.05
C LYS A 76 -11.53 8.82 6.39
N GLY A 77 -10.30 9.18 6.08
CA GLY A 77 -9.71 10.49 6.38
C GLY A 77 -10.04 11.59 5.37
N THR A 78 -10.80 11.30 4.31
CA THR A 78 -11.30 12.31 3.36
C THR A 78 -12.62 12.96 3.84
N ASP A 79 -13.08 12.61 5.05
CA ASP A 79 -14.20 13.26 5.77
C ASP A 79 -13.66 14.14 6.91
N HIS A 80 -12.82 15.12 6.60
CA HIS A 80 -12.51 16.19 7.55
C HIS A 80 -12.17 17.47 6.78
N GLU A 81 -13.22 18.16 6.32
CA GLU A 81 -13.23 19.61 6.12
C GLU A 81 -14.48 20.18 6.79
#